data_AF-A0A923C6K1-F1
#
_entry.id   AF-A0A923C6K1-F1
#
_cell.length_a   1.000
_cell.length_b   1.000
_cell.length_c   1.000
_cell.angle_alpha   90.00
_cell.angle_beta   90.00
_cell.angle_gamma   90.00
#
_symmetry.space_group_name_H-M   'P 1'
#
loop_
_entity.id
_entity.type
_entity.pdbx_description
1 polymer ?
#
loop_
_entity_poly.entity_id
_entity_poly.type
_entity_poly.pdbx_seq_one_letter_code
_entity_poly.pdbx_strand_id
1 'polypeptide(L)'
;MHLFTKIHIALFCNFIGKDQLGNRYFQEKKATRLRYPRRFVLYDKKIDASCIPQLWHSWMHYMVDQPPLGETFSHKHRPNATATDKAFEYDSSVMPSHLRYKSHYIPFNPDNS
;
A
#
# COMPACT_ATOMS: atom_id res chain seq x y z
N MET A 1 1.09 20.54 1.49
CA MET A 1 2.45 20.00 1.74
C MET A 1 3.38 21.14 2.11
N HIS A 2 4.01 21.11 3.29
CA HIS A 2 4.91 22.17 3.78
C HIS A 2 6.17 22.30 2.91
N LEU A 3 6.45 23.50 2.42
CA LEU A 3 7.57 23.86 1.53
C LEU A 3 8.95 23.30 1.97
N PHE A 4 9.17 23.21 3.28
CA PHE A 4 10.39 22.68 3.88
C PHE A 4 10.76 21.25 3.42
N THR A 5 9.77 20.36 3.27
CA THR A 5 10.04 18.98 2.83
C THR A 5 10.55 18.92 1.40
N LYS A 6 10.06 19.79 0.51
CA LYS A 6 10.52 19.85 -0.87
C LYS A 6 11.96 20.33 -0.98
N ILE A 7 12.34 21.35 -0.21
CA ILE A 7 13.71 21.88 -0.19
C ILE A 7 14.69 20.83 0.35
N HIS A 8 14.32 20.15 1.44
CA HIS A 8 15.14 19.08 2.01
C HIS A 8 15.39 17.95 1.00
N ILE A 9 14.33 17.47 0.33
CA ILE A 9 14.46 16.43 -0.69
C ILE A 9 15.37 16.89 -1.84
N ALA A 10 15.22 18.13 -2.31
CA ALA A 10 16.03 18.66 -3.42
C ALA A 10 17.53 18.75 -3.09
N LEU A 11 17.88 19.11 -1.85
CA LEU A 11 19.29 19.27 -1.45
C LEU A 11 19.96 17.92 -1.13
N PHE A 12 19.26 17.06 -0.38
CA PHE A 12 19.86 15.89 0.25
C PHE A 12 19.52 14.55 -0.42
N CYS A 13 18.57 14.52 -1.36
CA CYS A 13 18.16 13.29 -2.01
C CYS A 13 18.54 13.25 -3.50
N ASN A 14 18.75 12.04 -4.01
CA ASN A 14 18.86 11.72 -5.43
C ASN A 14 17.51 11.29 -5.97
N PHE A 15 17.16 11.77 -7.16
CA PHE A 15 16.01 11.29 -7.90
C PHE A 15 16.29 9.89 -8.43
N ILE A 16 15.40 8.95 -8.11
CA ILE A 16 15.51 7.55 -8.54
C ILE A 16 14.64 7.30 -9.76
N GLY A 17 13.38 7.72 -9.71
CA GLY A 17 12.45 7.50 -10.81
C GLY A 17 11.05 8.03 -10.58
N LYS A 18 10.20 7.81 -11.57
CA LYS A 18 8.80 8.23 -11.57
C LYS A 18 7.92 7.05 -11.97
N ASP A 19 6.77 6.90 -11.34
CA ASP A 19 5.79 5.89 -11.74
C ASP A 19 4.80 6.41 -12.80
N GLN A 20 3.94 5.50 -13.28
CA GLN A 20 2.88 5.79 -14.25
C GLN A 20 1.82 6.78 -13.71
N LEU A 21 1.66 6.87 -12.39
CA LEU A 21 0.68 7.71 -11.73
C LEU A 21 1.18 9.15 -11.50
N GLY A 22 2.47 9.38 -11.66
CA GLY A 22 3.09 10.70 -11.51
C GLY A 22 3.99 10.84 -10.29
N ASN A 23 3.99 9.87 -9.37
CA ASN A 23 4.72 9.95 -8.12
C ASN A 23 6.22 9.85 -8.38
N ARG A 24 6.99 10.69 -7.69
CA ARG A 24 8.44 10.77 -7.82
C ARG A 24 9.10 10.16 -6.59
N TYR A 25 10.08 9.29 -6.82
CA TYR A 25 10.79 8.57 -5.79
C TYR A 25 12.21 9.09 -5.65
N PHE A 26 12.62 9.28 -4.40
CA PHE A 26 13.92 9.84 -4.05
C PHE A 26 14.60 8.99 -2.98
N GLN A 27 15.93 8.96 -3.01
CA GLN A 27 16.74 8.29 -1.99
C GLN A 27 17.78 9.27 -1.44
N GLU A 28 17.98 9.28 -0.13
CA GLU A 28 18.98 10.11 0.52
C GLU A 28 20.40 9.78 0.00
N LYS A 29 21.19 10.79 -0.35
CA LYS A 29 22.56 10.63 -0.89
C LYS A 29 23.50 9.95 0.10
N LYS A 30 23.34 10.26 1.38
CA LYS A 30 24.15 9.75 2.48
C LYS A 30 23.22 9.42 3.62
N ALA A 31 23.44 8.27 4.26
CA ALA A 31 22.66 7.90 5.44
C ALA A 31 23.08 8.83 6.59
N THR A 32 22.29 9.89 6.83
CA THR A 32 22.68 10.93 7.80
C THR A 32 22.44 10.46 9.23
N ARG A 33 21.31 9.79 9.47
CA ARG A 33 20.81 9.50 10.82
C ARG A 33 20.40 8.04 11.06
N LEU A 34 20.21 7.27 9.99
CA LEU A 34 19.88 5.84 10.05
C LEU A 34 21.04 5.03 9.46
N ARG A 35 21.11 3.72 9.75
CA ARG A 35 22.10 2.81 9.14
C ARG A 35 21.93 2.69 7.62
N TYR A 36 20.73 2.97 7.11
CA TYR A 36 20.37 2.92 5.70
C TYR A 36 19.85 4.29 5.22
N PRO A 37 20.06 4.65 3.94
CA PRO A 37 19.58 5.91 3.37
C PRO A 37 18.05 5.93 3.33
N ARG A 38 17.44 7.05 3.73
CA ARG A 38 15.98 7.20 3.71
C ARG A 38 15.45 7.22 2.27
N ARG A 39 14.31 6.57 2.05
CA ARG A 39 13.55 6.59 0.80
C ARG A 39 12.33 7.49 0.97
N PHE A 40 12.07 8.37 0.01
CA PHE A 40 10.97 9.33 0.02
C PHE A 40 10.13 9.20 -1.24
N VAL A 41 8.82 9.43 -1.08
CA VAL A 41 7.87 9.53 -2.20
C VAL A 41 7.22 10.90 -2.19
N LEU A 42 7.21 11.54 -3.36
CA LEU A 42 6.51 12.79 -3.60
C LEU A 42 5.31 12.50 -4.50
N TYR A 43 4.12 12.51 -3.90
CA TYR A 43 2.86 12.31 -4.62
C TYR A 43 2.53 13.50 -5.51
N ASP A 44 2.03 13.21 -6.71
CA ASP A 44 1.67 14.25 -7.68
C ASP A 44 0.24 14.79 -7.45
N LYS A 45 -0.72 13.90 -7.15
CA LYS A 45 -2.14 14.25 -7.01
C LYS A 45 -2.65 14.10 -5.58
N LYS A 46 -3.08 12.89 -5.20
CA LYS A 46 -3.67 12.59 -3.89
C LYS A 46 -2.60 11.98 -3.00
N ILE A 47 -2.47 12.48 -1.77
CA ILE A 47 -1.56 11.94 -0.76
C ILE A 47 -2.24 10.69 -0.19
N ASP A 48 -2.05 9.56 -0.86
CA ASP A 48 -2.57 8.28 -0.42
C ASP A 48 -1.47 7.21 -0.57
N ALA A 49 -1.09 6.59 0.55
CA ALA A 49 -0.08 5.54 0.57
C ALA A 49 -0.52 4.29 -0.21
N SER A 50 -1.84 4.09 -0.35
CA SER A 50 -2.41 3.04 -1.16
C SER A 50 -2.34 3.32 -2.66
N CYS A 51 -1.76 4.44 -3.11
CA CYS A 51 -1.55 4.75 -4.53
C CYS A 51 -0.13 4.41 -5.01
N ILE A 52 0.73 3.81 -4.18
CA ILE A 52 2.07 3.38 -4.57
C ILE A 52 1.97 2.01 -5.27
N PRO A 53 2.48 1.86 -6.51
CA PRO A 53 2.54 0.56 -7.19
C PRO A 53 3.30 -0.48 -6.36
N GLN A 54 2.91 -1.75 -6.46
CA GLN A 54 3.46 -2.84 -5.64
C GLN A 54 5.00 -2.91 -5.66
N LEU A 55 5.62 -2.77 -6.84
CA LEU A 55 7.08 -2.76 -6.97
C LEU A 55 7.75 -1.61 -6.22
N TRP A 56 7.20 -0.40 -6.36
CA TRP A 56 7.70 0.77 -5.64
C TRP A 56 7.44 0.67 -4.14
N HIS A 57 6.38 -0.03 -3.72
CA HIS A 57 6.12 -0.32 -2.32
C HIS A 57 7.17 -1.27 -1.74
N SER A 58 7.50 -2.38 -2.41
CA SER A 58 8.58 -3.28 -2.00
C SER A 58 9.91 -2.55 -1.88
N TRP A 59 10.23 -1.66 -2.82
CA TRP A 59 11.41 -0.82 -2.73
C TRP A 59 11.33 0.17 -1.56
N MET A 60 10.23 0.89 -1.35
CA MET A 60 10.11 1.81 -0.21
C MET A 60 10.29 1.12 1.16
N HIS A 61 9.88 -0.15 1.27
CA HIS A 61 9.99 -0.95 2.49
C HIS A 61 11.29 -1.77 2.62
N TYR A 62 12.31 -1.49 1.80
CA TYR A 62 13.60 -2.21 1.83
C TYR A 62 13.48 -3.73 1.60
N MET A 63 12.42 -4.19 0.95
CA MET A 63 12.29 -5.61 0.56
C MET A 63 13.18 -5.93 -0.65
N VAL A 64 13.43 -4.94 -1.49
CA VAL A 64 14.32 -5.03 -2.64
C VAL A 64 15.33 -3.89 -2.62
N ASP A 65 16.58 -4.21 -2.99
CA ASP A 65 17.67 -3.22 -3.07
C ASP A 65 17.57 -2.39 -4.35
N GLN A 66 17.19 -3.03 -5.46
CA GLN A 66 17.11 -2.38 -6.76
C GLN A 66 15.73 -1.73 -6.96
N PRO A 67 15.69 -0.46 -7.41
CA PRO A 67 14.45 0.20 -7.78
C PRO A 67 13.90 -0.39 -9.08
N PRO A 68 12.56 -0.45 -9.26
CA PRO A 68 11.92 -0.96 -10.46
C PRO A 68 12.02 0.04 -11.63
N LEU A 69 13.25 0.24 -12.14
CA LEU A 69 13.54 1.09 -13.29
C LEU A 69 13.20 0.33 -14.57
N GLY A 70 11.99 0.51 -15.08
CA GLY A 70 11.56 -0.02 -16.38
C GLY A 70 10.77 -1.33 -16.34
N GLU A 71 10.59 -1.95 -15.17
CA GLU A 71 9.70 -3.10 -15.03
C GLU A 71 8.24 -2.63 -14.90
N THR A 72 7.50 -2.69 -16.00
CA THR A 72 6.05 -2.51 -15.99
C THR A 72 5.38 -3.82 -15.57
N PHE A 73 4.97 -3.93 -14.30
CA PHE A 73 4.11 -5.04 -13.86
C PHE A 73 2.78 -5.00 -14.63
N SER A 74 2.39 -6.15 -15.20
CA SER A 74 1.19 -6.30 -16.04
C SER A 74 -0.13 -6.18 -15.24
N HIS A 75 -0.08 -6.33 -13.92
CA HIS A 75 -1.26 -6.21 -13.06
C HIS A 75 -1.49 -4.75 -12.65
N LYS A 76 -2.61 -4.17 -13.13
CA LYS A 76 -3.03 -2.81 -12.79
C LYS A 76 -3.20 -2.68 -11.28
N HIS A 77 -2.40 -1.81 -10.68
CA HIS A 77 -2.52 -1.42 -9.28
C HIS A 77 -3.92 -0.81 -9.03
N ARG A 78 -4.70 -1.42 -8.14
CA ARG A 78 -5.99 -0.91 -7.67
C ARG A 78 -5.81 -0.35 -6.26
N PRO A 79 -6.12 0.94 -6.00
CA PRO A 79 -6.04 1.49 -4.66
C PRO A 79 -7.02 0.77 -3.73
N ASN A 80 -6.69 0.72 -2.44
CA ASN A 80 -7.57 0.12 -1.44
C ASN A 80 -8.88 0.93 -1.34
N ALA A 81 -10.01 0.27 -1.51
CA ALA A 81 -11.34 0.88 -1.52
C ALA A 81 -12.08 0.71 -0.17
N THR A 82 -11.36 0.50 0.94
CA THR A 82 -11.97 0.41 2.27
C THR A 82 -12.77 1.68 2.57
N ALA A 83 -14.02 1.52 3.04
CA ALA A 83 -14.97 2.60 3.35
C ALA A 83 -15.44 3.47 2.15
N THR A 84 -15.36 2.95 0.92
CA THR A 84 -16.02 3.54 -0.27
C THR A 84 -17.16 2.61 -0.72
N ASP A 85 -18.13 3.06 -1.52
CA ASP A 85 -19.21 2.21 -2.10
C ASP A 85 -18.70 0.99 -2.89
N LYS A 86 -17.41 0.94 -3.22
CA LYS A 86 -16.72 -0.18 -3.87
C LYS A 86 -15.89 -1.03 -2.89
N ALA A 87 -16.12 -0.90 -1.60
CA ALA A 87 -15.54 -1.76 -0.59
C ALA A 87 -15.92 -3.22 -0.89
N PHE A 88 -15.00 -4.14 -0.62
CA PHE A 88 -15.27 -5.56 -0.80
C PHE A 88 -16.34 -5.99 0.21
N GLU A 89 -17.56 -6.22 -0.25
CA GLU A 89 -18.64 -6.77 0.56
C GLU A 89 -18.46 -8.29 0.64
N TYR A 90 -18.28 -8.80 1.85
CA TYR A 90 -18.15 -10.23 2.09
C TYR A 90 -19.55 -10.86 2.09
N ASP A 91 -19.99 -11.37 0.94
CA ASP A 91 -21.21 -12.15 0.86
C ASP A 91 -20.97 -13.57 1.42
N SER A 92 -21.42 -13.77 2.65
CA SER A 92 -21.35 -15.08 3.32
C SER A 92 -22.19 -16.18 2.64
N SER A 93 -23.12 -15.82 1.75
CA SER A 93 -24.00 -16.78 1.07
C SER A 93 -23.29 -17.54 -0.06
N VAL A 94 -22.26 -16.95 -0.67
CA VAL A 94 -21.47 -17.51 -1.78
C VAL A 94 -20.31 -18.38 -1.30
N MET A 95 -20.08 -18.48 0.01
CA MET A 95 -19.00 -19.27 0.57
C MET A 95 -19.24 -20.77 0.37
N PRO A 96 -18.24 -21.53 -0.13
CA PRO A 96 -18.34 -22.98 -0.18
C PRO A 96 -18.56 -23.51 1.25
N SER A 97 -19.37 -24.55 1.39
CA SER A 97 -19.92 -25.03 2.67
C SER A 97 -18.89 -25.25 3.79
N HIS A 98 -17.62 -25.52 3.43
CA HIS A 98 -16.51 -25.76 4.37
C HIS A 98 -15.93 -24.49 5.00
N LEU A 99 -16.21 -23.28 4.47
CA LEU A 99 -15.80 -21.99 5.06
C LEU A 99 -16.94 -21.28 5.77
N ARG A 100 -18.17 -21.83 5.73
CA ARG A 100 -19.29 -21.29 6.50
C ARG A 100 -19.01 -21.53 7.98
N TYR A 101 -18.94 -20.46 8.75
CA TYR A 101 -18.89 -20.54 10.20
C TYR A 101 -20.18 -21.20 10.70
N LYS A 102 -20.09 -22.47 11.09
CA LYS A 102 -21.20 -23.22 11.67
C LYS A 102 -21.23 -22.89 13.16
N SER A 103 -22.18 -22.07 13.61
CA SER A 103 -22.40 -21.84 15.04
C SER A 103 -22.77 -23.17 15.70
N HIS A 104 -21.92 -23.70 16.57
CA HIS A 104 -22.19 -24.91 17.36
C HIS A 104 -23.21 -24.71 18.49
N TYR A 105 -23.83 -23.53 18.55
CA TYR A 105 -24.81 -23.20 19.57
C TYR A 105 -26.19 -23.77 19.18
N ILE A 106 -26.75 -24.61 20.05
CA ILE A 106 -28.16 -25.01 19.98
C ILE A 106 -28.89 -24.13 21.00
N PRO A 107 -29.86 -23.28 20.59
CA PRO A 107 -30.65 -22.53 21.55
C PRO A 107 -31.50 -23.48 22.40
N PHE A 108 -31.50 -23.25 23.71
CA PHE A 108 -32.35 -23.99 24.64
C PHE A 108 -33.83 -23.73 24.32
N ASN A 109 -34.62 -24.80 24.13
CA ASN A 109 -36.06 -24.71 23.89
C ASN A 109 -36.82 -25.21 25.14
N PRO A 110 -37.59 -24.35 25.83
CA PRO A 110 -38.28 -24.70 27.06
C PRO A 110 -39.50 -25.63 26.87
N ASP A 111 -39.96 -25.87 25.63
CA ASP A 111 -41.18 -26.64 25.35
C ASP A 111 -40.98 -28.17 25.30
N ASN A 112 -39.81 -28.68 25.70
CA ASN A 112 -39.47 -30.11 25.61
C ASN A 112 -39.24 -30.76 26.99
N SER A 113 -40.10 -30.46 27.96
CA SER A 113 -40.18 -31.13 29.28
C SER A 113 -41.53 -31.78 29.52
#